data_AF-A0A957YDU5-F1
#
_entry.id   AF-A0A957YDU5-F1
#
_cell.length_a   1.000
_cell.length_b   1.000
_cell.length_c   1.000
_cell.angle_alpha   90.00
_cell.angle_beta   90.00
_cell.angle_gamma   90.00
#
_symmetry.space_group_name_H-M   'P 1'
#
loop_
_entity.id
_entity.type
_entity.pdbx_description
1 polymer ?
#
loop_
_entity_poly.entity_id
_entity_poly.type
_entity_poly.pdbx_seq_one_letter_code
_entity_poly.pdbx_strand_id
1 'polypeptide(L)'
;MNVFFEPLIPPIPYSTMYPSQLSHSITQAIERLQTEMEQAAPVMAAQVIPWQVKLAGKLQPEAYFMHPLAFPALLLPWWTETALGEPSDPTLQAELAYSTINGYYHIRLIDNLMDGHATVERELLPALNFFHTQFQSAYHPYFPADHPFWAFFNATWFRSGEAAMEDAALMDIDEATFKRVAAQKVCAAKIPVAAVCYRHNRADAIAPWADFIDHLGGWHQFRNDLFDWHKDMAQQTTTYFLCEAERRRRADESLISWVAREGFAWGIDTAQAWLANLKTTAQTLNSPDLLDYLTTRESMLLTERDKIASGLQSLAKLAKLK
;
A
#
# COMPACT_ATOMS: atom_id res chain seq x y z
N MET A 1 5.05 13.63 -16.24
CA MET A 1 3.65 14.09 -16.30
C MET A 1 2.77 12.86 -16.09
N ASN A 2 2.00 12.85 -14.98
CA ASN A 2 0.98 11.89 -14.51
C ASN A 2 1.39 10.41 -14.27
N VAL A 3 1.69 10.07 -13.01
CA VAL A 3 1.57 8.71 -12.45
C VAL A 3 0.73 8.80 -11.18
N PHE A 4 -0.57 9.04 -11.34
CA PHE A 4 -1.60 8.61 -10.41
C PHE A 4 -2.87 8.50 -11.22
N PHE A 5 -3.34 7.27 -11.42
CA PHE A 5 -4.66 6.98 -11.99
C PHE A 5 -4.96 7.64 -13.35
N GLU A 6 -4.50 7.06 -14.45
CA GLU A 6 -5.40 6.96 -15.61
C GLU A 6 -6.27 5.71 -15.38
N PRO A 7 -7.58 5.85 -15.07
CA PRO A 7 -8.41 4.68 -14.87
C PRO A 7 -8.75 4.09 -16.25
N LEU A 8 -8.01 3.07 -16.68
CA LEU A 8 -8.51 2.06 -17.63
C LEU A 8 -9.30 0.95 -16.91
N ILE A 9 -9.70 1.19 -15.66
CA ILE A 9 -10.57 0.31 -14.89
C ILE A 9 -11.92 1.02 -14.76
N PRO A 10 -13.03 0.44 -15.28
CA PRO A 10 -14.35 0.98 -15.08
C PRO A 10 -14.65 1.09 -13.59
N PRO A 11 -15.48 2.06 -13.16
CA PRO A 11 -15.76 2.26 -11.75
C PRO A 11 -16.47 1.02 -11.20
N ILE A 12 -15.73 0.16 -10.50
CA ILE A 12 -16.35 -0.66 -9.47
C ILE A 12 -16.91 0.36 -8.47
N PRO A 13 -18.21 0.36 -8.17
CA PRO A 13 -18.77 1.31 -7.23
C PRO A 13 -18.02 1.16 -5.90
N TYR A 14 -17.34 2.23 -5.46
CA TYR A 14 -16.55 2.30 -4.23
C TYR A 14 -17.33 1.82 -2.99
N SER A 15 -18.66 1.85 -3.06
CA SER A 15 -19.59 1.59 -1.97
C SER A 15 -19.65 0.15 -1.47
N THR A 16 -18.99 -0.82 -2.11
CA THR A 16 -19.06 -2.24 -1.67
C THR A 16 -17.89 -2.69 -0.81
N MET A 17 -16.72 -2.05 -0.88
CA MET A 17 -15.54 -2.49 -0.11
C MET A 17 -15.43 -1.83 1.27
N TYR A 18 -15.88 -0.59 1.40
CA TYR A 18 -15.77 0.16 2.65
C TYR A 18 -17.13 0.22 3.35
N PRO A 19 -17.25 -0.28 4.59
CA PRO A 19 -18.42 -0.07 5.42
C PRO A 19 -18.75 1.42 5.53
N SER A 20 -20.03 1.79 5.50
CA SER A 20 -20.47 3.20 5.49
C SER A 20 -19.89 4.02 6.65
N GLN A 21 -19.78 3.40 7.83
CA GLN A 21 -19.18 4.01 9.00
C GLN A 21 -17.69 4.32 8.79
N LEU A 22 -16.91 3.38 8.27
CA LEU A 22 -15.50 3.60 7.98
C LEU A 22 -15.32 4.66 6.89
N SER A 23 -16.11 4.62 5.81
CA SER A 23 -16.10 5.65 4.77
C SER A 23 -16.33 7.05 5.35
N HIS A 24 -17.29 7.17 6.27
CA HIS A 24 -17.55 8.43 6.97
C HIS A 24 -16.35 8.89 7.82
N SER A 25 -15.74 7.99 8.58
CA SER A 25 -14.53 8.28 9.37
C SER A 25 -13.35 8.72 8.49
N ILE A 26 -13.19 8.14 7.30
CA ILE A 26 -12.13 8.54 6.35
C ILE A 26 -12.36 9.95 5.84
N THR A 27 -13.60 10.29 5.43
CA THR A 27 -13.95 11.66 5.01
C THR A 27 -13.69 12.66 6.14
N GLN A 28 -14.16 12.38 7.35
CA GLN A 28 -13.95 13.24 8.51
C GLN A 28 -12.48 13.41 8.88
N ALA A 29 -11.67 12.36 8.73
CA ALA A 29 -10.23 12.42 8.99
C ALA A 29 -9.52 13.37 8.02
N ILE A 30 -9.89 13.37 6.74
CA ILE A 30 -9.36 14.33 5.75
C ILE A 30 -9.78 15.76 6.10
N GLU A 31 -11.07 15.98 6.37
CA GLU A 31 -11.59 17.29 6.75
C GLU A 31 -10.90 17.84 8.02
N ARG A 32 -10.72 16.99 9.03
CA ARG A 32 -9.99 17.31 10.26
C ARG A 32 -8.54 17.69 9.97
N LEU A 33 -7.83 16.89 9.17
CA LEU A 33 -6.42 17.16 8.82
C LEU A 33 -6.28 18.54 8.18
N GLN A 34 -7.12 18.84 7.20
CA GLN A 34 -7.08 20.11 6.48
C GLN A 34 -7.41 21.27 7.40
N THR A 35 -8.46 21.14 8.21
CA THR A 35 -8.89 22.17 9.18
C THR A 35 -7.79 22.45 10.21
N GLU A 36 -7.20 21.42 10.81
CA GLU A 36 -6.12 21.58 11.79
C GLU A 36 -4.87 22.22 11.17
N MET A 37 -4.53 21.85 9.93
CA MET A 37 -3.39 22.44 9.23
C MET A 37 -3.64 23.92 8.86
N GLU A 38 -4.85 24.26 8.41
CA GLU A 38 -5.22 25.66 8.12
C GLU A 38 -5.15 26.54 9.37
N GLN A 39 -5.56 26.01 10.52
CA GLN A 39 -5.53 26.72 11.80
C GLN A 39 -4.11 26.87 12.36
N ALA A 40 -3.32 25.79 12.36
CA ALA A 40 -2.00 25.78 13.00
C ALA A 40 -0.87 26.26 12.07
N ALA A 41 -1.00 26.05 10.76
CA ALA A 41 0.06 26.28 9.78
C ALA A 41 -0.52 26.71 8.40
N PRO A 42 -1.19 27.87 8.29
CA PRO A 42 -1.92 28.27 7.08
C PRO A 42 -1.05 28.33 5.80
N VAL A 43 0.22 28.72 5.91
CA VAL A 43 1.16 28.74 4.77
C VAL A 43 1.49 27.32 4.27
N MET A 44 1.52 26.35 5.18
CA MET A 44 1.70 24.92 4.86
C MET A 44 0.42 24.38 4.21
N ALA A 45 -0.75 24.66 4.79
CA ALA A 45 -2.05 24.23 4.26
C ALA A 45 -2.25 24.67 2.81
N ALA A 46 -1.92 25.93 2.50
CA ALA A 46 -2.04 26.50 1.15
C ALA A 46 -1.23 25.75 0.08
N GLN A 47 -0.22 24.98 0.46
CA GLN A 47 0.62 24.18 -0.45
C GLN A 47 0.28 22.69 -0.39
N VAL A 48 0.03 22.16 0.81
CA VAL A 48 -0.26 20.74 1.03
C VAL A 48 -1.63 20.34 0.48
N ILE A 49 -2.68 21.13 0.69
CA ILE A 49 -4.04 20.76 0.26
C ILE A 49 -4.12 20.60 -1.27
N PRO A 50 -3.59 21.53 -2.10
CA PRO A 50 -3.53 21.32 -3.55
C PRO A 50 -2.72 20.08 -3.95
N TRP A 51 -1.65 19.76 -3.22
CA TRP A 51 -0.88 18.54 -3.44
C TRP A 51 -1.70 17.28 -3.15
N GLN A 52 -2.47 17.24 -2.06
CA GLN A 52 -3.39 16.13 -1.76
C GLN A 52 -4.44 15.91 -2.86
N VAL A 53 -5.06 17.00 -3.34
CA VAL A 53 -6.04 16.95 -4.44
C VAL A 53 -5.39 16.46 -5.74
N LYS A 54 -4.15 16.86 -6.01
CA LYS A 54 -3.38 16.39 -7.17
C LYS A 54 -3.07 14.90 -7.07
N LEU A 55 -2.71 14.40 -5.89
CA LEU A 55 -2.50 12.96 -5.66
C LEU A 55 -3.78 12.15 -5.94
N ALA A 56 -4.94 12.69 -5.55
CA ALA A 56 -6.25 12.12 -5.83
C ALA A 56 -6.72 12.24 -7.30
N GLY A 57 -5.88 12.75 -8.21
CA GLY A 57 -6.24 12.86 -9.64
C GLY A 57 -7.41 13.82 -9.90
N LYS A 58 -7.53 14.90 -9.09
CA LYS A 58 -8.65 15.87 -9.09
C LYS A 58 -9.97 15.33 -8.53
N LEU A 59 -9.99 14.14 -7.96
CA LEU A 59 -11.06 13.71 -7.07
C LEU A 59 -10.86 14.33 -5.68
N GLN A 60 -11.85 14.14 -4.80
CA GLN A 60 -11.68 14.47 -3.39
C GLN A 60 -10.61 13.57 -2.75
N PRO A 61 -9.78 14.08 -1.82
CA PRO A 61 -8.65 13.32 -1.28
C PRO A 61 -9.02 11.97 -0.65
N GLU A 62 -10.19 11.82 -0.05
CA GLU A 62 -10.66 10.56 0.52
C GLU A 62 -10.83 9.45 -0.53
N ALA A 63 -11.14 9.80 -1.78
CA ALA A 63 -11.29 8.83 -2.87
C ALA A 63 -9.96 8.12 -3.19
N TYR A 64 -8.83 8.77 -2.92
CA TYR A 64 -7.51 8.18 -3.07
C TYR A 64 -7.33 6.98 -2.15
N PHE A 65 -7.72 7.13 -0.88
CA PHE A 65 -7.58 6.10 0.13
C PHE A 65 -8.59 4.96 -0.04
N MET A 66 -9.78 5.28 -0.55
CA MET A 66 -10.83 4.29 -0.82
C MET A 66 -10.69 3.61 -2.19
N HIS A 67 -9.62 3.89 -2.94
CA HIS A 67 -9.44 3.30 -4.25
C HIS A 67 -9.24 1.77 -4.16
N PRO A 68 -9.95 0.94 -4.94
CA PRO A 68 -9.88 -0.53 -4.87
C PRO A 68 -8.48 -1.14 -5.12
N LEU A 69 -7.61 -0.37 -5.77
CA LEU A 69 -6.19 -0.73 -5.97
C LEU A 69 -5.24 -0.26 -4.87
N ALA A 70 -5.66 0.62 -3.97
CA ALA A 70 -4.81 1.07 -2.87
C ALA A 70 -4.53 -0.08 -1.90
N PHE A 71 -3.39 0.00 -1.22
CA PHE A 71 -3.12 -0.88 -0.09
C PHE A 71 -4.17 -0.63 1.00
N PRO A 72 -4.82 -1.65 1.58
CA PRO A 72 -6.01 -1.49 2.41
C PRO A 72 -5.68 -1.05 3.85
N ALA A 73 -4.79 -0.07 4.03
CA ALA A 73 -4.27 0.37 5.33
C ALA A 73 -5.37 0.78 6.32
N LEU A 74 -6.46 1.36 5.81
CA LEU A 74 -7.60 1.82 6.63
C LEU A 74 -8.62 0.71 6.92
N LEU A 75 -8.64 -0.36 6.12
CA LEU A 75 -9.51 -1.52 6.34
C LEU A 75 -8.88 -2.54 7.28
N LEU A 76 -7.55 -2.66 7.31
CA LEU A 76 -6.85 -3.60 8.20
C LEU A 76 -7.22 -3.46 9.69
N PRO A 77 -7.20 -2.26 10.32
CA PRO A 77 -7.64 -2.12 11.71
C PRO A 77 -9.13 -2.43 11.89
N TRP A 78 -9.98 -2.09 10.91
CA TRP A 78 -11.41 -2.40 10.93
C TRP A 78 -11.68 -3.91 10.93
N TRP A 79 -11.03 -4.64 10.01
CA TRP A 79 -11.13 -6.09 9.92
C TRP A 79 -10.55 -6.79 11.15
N THR A 80 -9.47 -6.24 11.71
CA THR A 80 -8.89 -6.73 12.97
C THR A 80 -9.91 -6.63 14.09
N GLU A 81 -10.52 -5.46 14.29
CA GLU A 81 -11.51 -5.25 15.36
C GLU A 81 -12.70 -6.19 15.21
N THR A 82 -13.21 -6.32 13.98
CA THR A 82 -14.33 -7.20 13.66
C THR A 82 -13.99 -8.68 13.93
N ALA A 83 -12.79 -9.12 13.55
CA ALA A 83 -12.34 -10.49 13.74
C ALA A 83 -12.08 -10.87 15.21
N LEU A 84 -11.82 -9.88 16.07
CA LEU A 84 -11.73 -10.10 17.51
C LEU A 84 -13.11 -10.37 18.17
N GLY A 85 -14.21 -10.15 17.44
CA GLY A 85 -15.57 -10.35 17.93
C GLY A 85 -16.07 -9.23 18.85
N GLU A 86 -15.35 -8.11 18.90
CA GLU A 86 -15.68 -6.95 19.72
C GLU A 86 -16.61 -5.99 18.97
N PRO A 87 -17.52 -5.27 19.65
CA PRO A 87 -18.26 -4.17 19.05
C PRO A 87 -17.28 -3.12 18.52
N SER A 88 -17.50 -2.64 17.29
CA SER A 88 -16.65 -1.60 16.73
C SER A 88 -16.68 -0.34 17.60
N ASP A 89 -15.52 0.17 17.98
CA ASP A 89 -15.37 1.44 18.70
C ASP A 89 -15.25 2.57 17.63
N PRO A 90 -16.35 3.31 17.34
CA PRO A 90 -16.36 4.34 16.31
C PRO A 90 -15.33 5.44 16.57
N THR A 91 -15.07 5.75 17.84
CA THR A 91 -14.13 6.80 18.24
C THR A 91 -12.71 6.35 18.00
N LEU A 92 -12.37 5.10 18.34
CA LEU A 92 -11.07 4.53 17.99
C LEU A 92 -10.88 4.49 16.47
N GLN A 93 -11.84 3.96 15.72
CA GLN A 93 -11.72 3.82 14.25
C GLN A 93 -11.50 5.19 13.56
N ALA A 94 -12.16 6.25 14.04
CA ALA A 94 -11.93 7.61 13.54
C ALA A 94 -10.50 8.10 13.81
N GLU A 95 -9.95 7.85 15.01
CA GLU A 95 -8.57 8.22 15.34
C GLU A 95 -7.55 7.39 14.56
N LEU A 96 -7.81 6.08 14.34
CA LEU A 96 -6.95 5.23 13.52
C LEU A 96 -6.95 5.67 12.06
N ALA A 97 -8.09 6.07 11.51
CA ALA A 97 -8.16 6.63 10.16
C ALA A 97 -7.37 7.94 10.06
N TYR A 98 -7.58 8.86 10.99
CA TYR A 98 -6.84 10.13 11.07
C TYR A 98 -5.33 9.92 11.17
N SER A 99 -4.90 9.05 12.06
CA SER A 99 -3.50 8.67 12.23
C SER A 99 -2.92 8.10 10.95
N THR A 100 -3.56 7.07 10.38
CA THR A 100 -3.08 6.34 9.20
C THR A 100 -2.95 7.26 7.98
N ILE A 101 -3.89 8.19 7.77
CA ILE A 101 -3.83 9.18 6.69
C ILE A 101 -2.62 10.12 6.86
N ASN A 102 -2.38 10.61 8.08
CA ASN A 102 -1.22 11.46 8.36
C ASN A 102 0.09 10.69 8.17
N GLY A 103 0.19 9.47 8.69
CA GLY A 103 1.35 8.59 8.48
C GLY A 103 1.59 8.28 7.00
N TYR A 104 0.52 8.05 6.24
CA TYR A 104 0.58 7.83 4.80
C TYR A 104 1.15 9.05 4.07
N TYR A 105 0.62 10.25 4.31
CA TYR A 105 1.14 11.45 3.65
C TYR A 105 2.59 11.76 4.02
N HIS A 106 2.99 11.44 5.26
CA HIS A 106 4.40 11.52 5.66
C HIS A 106 5.28 10.61 4.79
N ILE A 107 4.96 9.32 4.69
CA ILE A 107 5.72 8.36 3.87
C ILE A 107 5.68 8.76 2.41
N ARG A 108 4.48 9.06 1.87
CA ARG A 108 4.30 9.36 0.44
C ARG A 108 5.12 10.56 -0.02
N LEU A 109 5.27 11.56 0.83
CA LEU A 109 6.06 12.74 0.51
C LEU A 109 7.56 12.40 0.39
N ILE A 110 8.07 11.54 1.27
CA ILE A 110 9.45 11.03 1.23
C ILE A 110 9.64 10.15 -0.02
N ASP A 111 8.72 9.22 -0.27
CA ASP A 111 8.78 8.31 -1.42
C ASP A 111 8.80 9.07 -2.75
N ASN A 112 7.94 10.09 -2.92
CA ASN A 112 7.93 10.92 -4.13
C ASN A 112 9.30 11.58 -4.41
N LEU A 113 10.04 11.93 -3.36
CA LEU A 113 11.40 12.48 -3.49
C LEU A 113 12.42 11.41 -3.84
N MET A 114 12.37 10.27 -3.15
CA MET A 114 13.30 9.15 -3.37
C MET A 114 13.15 8.57 -4.79
N ASP A 115 11.92 8.46 -5.29
CA ASP A 115 11.63 7.92 -6.62
C ASP A 115 11.93 8.91 -7.77
N GLY A 116 12.42 10.12 -7.47
CA GLY A 116 12.63 11.17 -8.48
C GLY A 116 11.33 11.69 -9.12
N HIS A 117 10.18 11.43 -8.50
CA HIS A 117 8.87 11.93 -8.91
C HIS A 117 8.60 13.37 -8.41
N ALA A 118 9.55 13.99 -7.72
CA ALA A 118 9.40 15.30 -7.11
C ALA A 118 9.21 16.42 -8.14
N THR A 119 8.05 17.06 -8.04
CA THR A 119 7.72 18.31 -8.74
C THR A 119 7.61 19.49 -7.78
N VAL A 120 7.01 19.27 -6.61
CA VAL A 120 6.78 20.28 -5.55
C VAL A 120 7.13 19.75 -4.17
N GLU A 121 7.48 18.47 -4.07
CA GLU A 121 7.61 17.75 -2.81
C GLU A 121 8.79 18.22 -1.97
N ARG A 122 9.80 18.82 -2.58
CA ARG A 122 10.95 19.40 -1.86
C ARG A 122 10.51 20.59 -1.01
N GLU A 123 9.66 21.46 -1.55
CA GLU A 123 9.11 22.61 -0.86
C GLU A 123 8.15 22.20 0.27
N LEU A 124 7.54 21.02 0.15
CA LEU A 124 6.60 20.47 1.14
C LEU A 124 7.29 19.74 2.30
N LEU A 125 8.60 19.51 2.27
CA LEU A 125 9.33 18.80 3.34
C LEU A 125 9.03 19.29 4.77
N PRO A 126 8.85 20.59 5.05
CA PRO A 126 8.45 21.05 6.39
C PRO A 126 7.12 20.47 6.89
N ALA A 127 6.23 20.03 5.98
CA ALA A 127 4.95 19.40 6.33
C ALA A 127 5.12 18.02 6.99
N LEU A 128 6.28 17.38 6.83
CA LEU A 128 6.60 16.11 7.52
C LEU A 128 6.47 16.25 9.03
N ASN A 129 6.81 17.41 9.61
CA ASN A 129 6.66 17.68 11.04
C ASN A 129 5.20 17.62 11.47
N PHE A 130 4.30 18.23 10.69
CA PHE A 130 2.86 18.21 10.97
C PHE A 130 2.33 16.78 10.87
N PHE A 131 2.59 16.10 9.75
CA PHE A 131 2.09 14.75 9.52
C PHE A 131 2.59 13.76 10.57
N HIS A 132 3.87 13.78 10.92
CA HIS A 132 4.41 12.89 11.95
C HIS A 132 3.79 13.18 13.33
N THR A 133 3.64 14.45 13.68
CA THR A 133 3.04 14.84 14.97
C THR A 133 1.60 14.36 15.06
N GLN A 134 0.79 14.56 14.02
CA GLN A 134 -0.61 14.14 14.00
C GLN A 134 -0.76 12.62 13.93
N PHE A 135 0.11 11.94 13.17
CA PHE A 135 0.20 10.48 13.13
C PHE A 135 0.36 9.88 14.52
N GLN A 136 1.30 10.41 15.30
CA GLN A 136 1.56 9.93 16.67
C GLN A 136 0.48 10.37 17.68
N SER A 137 0.01 11.62 17.57
CA SER A 137 -0.84 12.24 18.61
C SER A 137 -2.18 11.53 18.80
N ALA A 138 -2.73 10.95 17.73
CA ALA A 138 -3.97 10.18 17.77
C ALA A 138 -3.93 8.99 18.77
N TYR A 139 -2.74 8.48 19.10
CA TYR A 139 -2.58 7.32 19.98
C TYR A 139 -2.44 7.69 21.47
N HIS A 140 -2.04 8.93 21.79
CA HIS A 140 -1.79 9.35 23.17
C HIS A 140 -3.01 9.23 24.12
N PRO A 141 -4.26 9.49 23.69
CA PRO A 141 -5.42 9.29 24.54
C PRO A 141 -5.65 7.82 24.95
N TYR A 142 -5.13 6.86 24.18
CA TYR A 142 -5.39 5.43 24.37
C TYR A 142 -4.24 4.71 25.07
N PHE A 143 -3.01 5.19 24.94
CA PHE A 143 -1.82 4.49 25.42
C PHE A 143 -0.95 5.41 26.29
N PRO A 144 -0.86 5.15 27.60
CA PRO A 144 0.11 5.79 28.49
C PRO A 144 1.54 5.70 27.97
N ALA A 145 2.42 6.59 28.41
CA ALA A 145 3.80 6.69 27.89
C ALA A 145 4.64 5.41 28.11
N ASP A 146 4.35 4.62 29.13
CA ASP A 146 5.01 3.34 29.45
C ASP A 146 4.32 2.11 28.82
N HIS A 147 3.26 2.31 28.05
CA HIS A 147 2.52 1.23 27.42
C HIS A 147 3.35 0.54 26.31
N PRO A 148 3.32 -0.81 26.19
CA PRO A 148 4.13 -1.56 25.20
C PRO A 148 3.84 -1.22 23.74
N PHE A 149 2.68 -0.62 23.44
CA PHE A 149 2.36 -0.07 22.12
C PHE A 149 3.46 0.84 21.57
N TRP A 150 4.05 1.71 22.40
CA TRP A 150 5.05 2.67 21.93
C TRP A 150 6.34 2.01 21.46
N ALA A 151 6.75 0.92 22.11
CA ALA A 151 7.89 0.13 21.65
C ALA A 151 7.60 -0.50 20.27
N PHE A 152 6.41 -1.06 20.09
CA PHE A 152 5.96 -1.61 18.81
C PHE A 152 5.85 -0.55 17.72
N PHE A 153 5.25 0.61 18.03
CA PHE A 153 5.13 1.76 17.14
C PHE A 153 6.49 2.19 16.62
N ASN A 154 7.44 2.46 17.52
CA ASN A 154 8.77 2.97 17.15
C ASN A 154 9.53 1.94 16.30
N ALA A 155 9.53 0.67 16.72
CA ALA A 155 10.21 -0.39 15.97
C ALA A 155 9.65 -0.54 14.55
N THR A 156 8.31 -0.54 14.42
CA THR A 156 7.65 -0.68 13.12
C THR A 156 7.87 0.54 12.23
N TRP A 157 7.75 1.74 12.79
CA TRP A 157 7.95 2.99 12.05
C TRP A 157 9.39 3.12 11.53
N PHE A 158 10.37 2.83 12.38
CA PHE A 158 11.78 2.85 11.97
C PHE A 158 12.08 1.76 10.95
N ARG A 159 11.49 0.56 11.09
CA ARG A 159 11.65 -0.50 10.09
C ARG A 159 11.12 -0.08 8.72
N SER A 160 10.01 0.65 8.66
CA SER A 160 9.46 1.17 7.40
C SER A 160 10.45 2.09 6.69
N GLY A 161 11.08 3.02 7.44
CA GLY A 161 12.10 3.91 6.89
C GLY A 161 13.39 3.18 6.49
N GLU A 162 13.88 2.27 7.34
CA GLU A 162 15.06 1.45 7.06
C GLU A 162 14.86 0.59 5.80
N ALA A 163 13.69 -0.04 5.66
CA ALA A 163 13.35 -0.83 4.47
C ALA A 163 13.35 0.02 3.19
N ALA A 164 12.84 1.26 3.24
CA ALA A 164 12.88 2.16 2.09
C ALA A 164 14.33 2.54 1.70
N MET A 165 15.20 2.77 2.69
CA MET A 165 16.62 3.05 2.45
C MET A 165 17.39 1.84 1.91
N GLU A 166 17.16 0.65 2.50
CA GLU A 166 17.75 -0.60 2.02
C GLU A 166 17.33 -0.87 0.57
N ASP A 167 16.04 -0.77 0.28
CA ASP A 167 15.50 -1.06 -1.05
C ASP A 167 16.10 -0.17 -2.14
N ALA A 168 16.23 1.14 -1.88
CA ALA A 168 16.81 2.10 -2.81
C ALA A 168 18.29 1.81 -3.14
N ALA A 169 18.98 1.01 -2.32
CA ALA A 169 20.37 0.61 -2.53
C ALA A 169 20.52 -0.76 -3.24
N LEU A 170 19.43 -1.50 -3.47
CA LEU A 170 19.48 -2.83 -4.06
C LEU A 170 19.64 -2.76 -5.59
N MET A 171 20.59 -3.55 -6.10
CA MET A 171 20.84 -3.73 -7.53
C MET A 171 20.44 -5.12 -8.03
N ASP A 172 20.26 -6.07 -7.11
CA ASP A 172 19.89 -7.45 -7.39
C ASP A 172 18.93 -7.93 -6.30
N ILE A 173 17.70 -8.25 -6.68
CA ILE A 173 16.62 -8.59 -5.73
C ILE A 173 16.17 -10.01 -6.04
N ASP A 174 16.45 -10.95 -5.15
CA ASP A 174 15.86 -12.29 -5.17
C ASP A 174 14.58 -12.32 -4.30
N GLU A 175 13.87 -13.45 -4.30
CA GLU A 175 12.61 -13.57 -3.56
C GLU A 175 12.79 -13.34 -2.05
N ALA A 176 13.89 -13.85 -1.47
CA ALA A 176 14.17 -13.70 -0.04
C ALA A 176 14.43 -12.24 0.33
N THR A 177 15.22 -11.53 -0.48
CA THR A 177 15.51 -10.10 -0.32
C THR A 177 14.25 -9.26 -0.53
N PHE A 178 13.45 -9.58 -1.54
CA PHE A 178 12.17 -8.92 -1.80
C PHE A 178 11.24 -8.98 -0.57
N LYS A 179 11.07 -10.18 0.01
CA LYS A 179 10.21 -10.38 1.20
C LYS A 179 10.76 -9.68 2.44
N ARG A 180 12.08 -9.62 2.60
CA ARG A 180 12.74 -9.00 3.76
C ARG A 180 12.75 -7.46 3.70
N VAL A 181 12.80 -6.89 2.48
CA VAL A 181 13.06 -5.46 2.27
C VAL A 181 11.90 -4.79 1.55
N ALA A 182 11.73 -5.04 0.25
CA ALA A 182 10.74 -4.36 -0.58
C ALA A 182 9.30 -4.49 -0.03
N ALA A 183 8.94 -5.69 0.42
CA ALA A 183 7.64 -5.97 1.04
C ALA A 183 7.41 -5.22 2.37
N GLN A 184 8.49 -4.82 3.06
CA GLN A 184 8.42 -4.14 4.36
C GLN A 184 8.15 -2.63 4.24
N LYS A 185 8.14 -2.04 3.05
CA LYS A 185 7.83 -0.60 2.87
C LYS A 185 6.44 -0.21 3.38
N VAL A 186 5.49 -1.15 3.39
CA VAL A 186 4.13 -0.94 3.89
C VAL A 186 3.93 -1.42 5.33
N CYS A 187 4.99 -1.84 6.02
CA CYS A 187 4.87 -2.44 7.36
C CYS A 187 4.31 -1.47 8.42
N ALA A 188 4.36 -0.16 8.19
CA ALA A 188 3.72 0.83 9.04
C ALA A 188 2.20 0.58 9.22
N ALA A 189 1.54 -0.12 8.30
CA ALA A 189 0.13 -0.53 8.43
C ALA A 189 -0.12 -1.49 9.61
N LYS A 190 0.91 -2.09 10.20
CA LYS A 190 0.81 -2.90 11.43
C LYS A 190 0.50 -2.05 12.67
N ILE A 191 0.86 -0.76 12.65
CA ILE A 191 0.70 0.15 13.80
C ILE A 191 -0.77 0.31 14.21
N PRO A 192 -1.71 0.71 13.32
CA PRO A 192 -3.12 0.83 13.70
C PRO A 192 -3.74 -0.52 14.08
N VAL A 193 -3.27 -1.63 13.50
CA VAL A 193 -3.71 -2.98 13.88
C VAL A 193 -3.25 -3.36 15.29
N ALA A 194 -2.00 -3.07 15.65
CA ALA A 194 -1.52 -3.27 17.01
C ALA A 194 -2.28 -2.40 18.01
N ALA A 195 -2.65 -1.17 17.65
CA ALA A 195 -3.49 -0.32 18.49
C ALA A 195 -4.85 -0.98 18.79
N VAL A 196 -5.52 -1.55 17.78
CA VAL A 196 -6.77 -2.32 17.98
C VAL A 196 -6.54 -3.50 18.92
N CYS A 197 -5.51 -4.31 18.67
CA CYS A 197 -5.21 -5.47 19.50
C CYS A 197 -4.93 -5.08 20.96
N TYR A 198 -4.15 -4.02 21.20
CA TYR A 198 -3.89 -3.55 22.56
C TYR A 198 -5.14 -2.96 23.23
N ARG A 199 -5.96 -2.19 22.49
CA ARG A 199 -7.21 -1.60 23.01
C ARG A 199 -8.14 -2.67 23.58
N HIS A 200 -8.20 -3.82 22.91
CA HIS A 200 -9.06 -4.94 23.25
C HIS A 200 -8.36 -6.00 24.10
N ASN A 201 -7.17 -5.72 24.64
CA ASN A 201 -6.36 -6.66 25.46
C ASN A 201 -6.05 -8.00 24.75
N ARG A 202 -5.89 -7.96 23.42
CA ARG A 202 -5.59 -9.09 22.55
C ARG A 202 -4.21 -8.97 21.90
N ALA A 203 -3.18 -8.70 22.70
CA ALA A 203 -1.81 -8.59 22.21
C ALA A 203 -1.31 -9.87 21.51
N ASP A 204 -1.90 -11.03 21.83
CA ASP A 204 -1.67 -12.31 21.16
C ASP A 204 -2.04 -12.28 19.66
N ALA A 205 -2.98 -11.43 19.26
CA ALA A 205 -3.40 -11.29 17.87
C ALA A 205 -2.45 -10.42 17.03
N ILE A 206 -1.52 -9.69 17.64
CA ILE A 206 -0.63 -8.77 16.92
C ILE A 206 0.26 -9.53 15.93
N ALA A 207 0.91 -10.62 16.36
CA ALA A 207 1.85 -11.35 15.51
C ALA A 207 1.18 -11.99 14.28
N PRO A 208 0.07 -12.74 14.40
CA PRO A 208 -0.63 -13.29 13.23
C PRO A 208 -1.08 -12.22 12.21
N TRP A 209 -1.58 -11.08 12.70
CA TRP A 209 -1.97 -9.97 11.82
C TRP A 209 -0.77 -9.27 11.18
N ALA A 210 0.32 -9.07 11.94
CA ALA A 210 1.55 -8.48 11.42
C ALA A 210 2.16 -9.35 10.30
N ASP A 211 2.19 -10.68 10.51
CA ASP A 211 2.64 -11.64 9.50
C ASP A 211 1.76 -11.57 8.25
N PHE A 212 0.44 -11.50 8.42
CA PHE A 212 -0.47 -11.33 7.28
C PHE A 212 -0.20 -10.04 6.50
N ILE A 213 0.00 -8.92 7.19
CA ILE A 213 0.28 -7.61 6.57
C ILE A 213 1.58 -7.66 5.77
N ASP A 214 2.61 -8.36 6.24
CA ASP A 214 3.87 -8.52 5.51
C ASP A 214 3.67 -9.28 4.19
N HIS A 215 2.93 -10.38 4.23
CA HIS A 215 2.63 -11.14 3.01
C HIS A 215 1.74 -10.33 2.06
N LEU A 216 0.76 -9.58 2.59
CA LEU A 216 -0.12 -8.74 1.78
C LEU A 216 0.67 -7.59 1.13
N GLY A 217 1.61 -7.00 1.86
CA GLY A 217 2.54 -5.98 1.37
C GLY A 217 3.41 -6.50 0.25
N GLY A 218 4.01 -7.68 0.43
CA GLY A 218 4.78 -8.35 -0.62
C GLY A 218 3.95 -8.65 -1.87
N TRP A 219 2.73 -9.18 -1.71
CA TRP A 219 1.82 -9.39 -2.83
C TRP A 219 1.44 -8.09 -3.55
N HIS A 220 1.13 -7.04 -2.79
CA HIS A 220 0.75 -5.75 -3.33
C HIS A 220 1.90 -5.13 -4.14
N GLN A 221 3.11 -5.11 -3.57
CA GLN A 221 4.29 -4.58 -4.24
C GLN A 221 4.62 -5.38 -5.50
N PHE A 222 4.66 -6.71 -5.42
CA PHE A 222 4.96 -7.56 -6.58
C PHE A 222 3.94 -7.39 -7.70
N ARG A 223 2.65 -7.24 -7.35
CA ARG A 223 1.62 -6.91 -8.34
C ARG A 223 1.96 -5.59 -9.03
N ASN A 224 2.32 -4.54 -8.29
CA ASN A 224 2.67 -3.26 -8.89
C ASN A 224 3.88 -3.40 -9.82
N ASP A 225 4.97 -4.04 -9.36
CA ASP A 225 6.17 -4.31 -10.18
C ASP A 225 5.82 -5.09 -11.47
N LEU A 226 4.91 -6.07 -11.37
CA LEU A 226 4.47 -6.87 -12.52
C LEU A 226 3.71 -6.05 -13.56
N PHE A 227 2.82 -5.14 -13.14
CA PHE A 227 2.01 -4.36 -14.07
C PHE A 227 2.70 -3.07 -14.54
N ASP A 228 3.65 -2.55 -13.76
CA ASP A 228 4.44 -1.36 -14.07
C ASP A 228 5.80 -1.69 -14.71
N TRP A 229 6.11 -2.97 -14.96
CA TRP A 229 7.39 -3.45 -15.48
C TRP A 229 7.99 -2.63 -16.62
N HIS A 230 7.15 -2.17 -17.57
CA HIS A 230 7.59 -1.39 -18.72
C HIS A 230 8.06 0.00 -18.31
N LYS A 231 7.37 0.62 -17.35
CA LYS A 231 7.75 1.92 -16.77
C LYS A 231 9.01 1.76 -15.93
N ASP A 232 9.07 0.74 -15.07
CA ASP A 232 10.23 0.48 -14.22
C ASP A 232 11.49 0.23 -15.06
N MET A 233 11.36 -0.53 -16.14
CA MET A 233 12.43 -0.73 -17.12
C MET A 233 12.86 0.61 -17.76
N ALA A 234 11.93 1.48 -18.15
CA ALA A 234 12.24 2.78 -18.73
C ALA A 234 12.91 3.76 -17.75
N GLN A 235 12.59 3.64 -16.46
CA GLN A 235 13.15 4.44 -15.38
C GLN A 235 14.42 3.82 -14.77
N GLN A 236 14.82 2.62 -15.22
CA GLN A 236 15.92 1.85 -14.63
C GLN A 236 15.72 1.53 -13.14
N THR A 237 14.46 1.37 -12.74
CA THR A 237 14.09 0.95 -11.37
C THR A 237 14.39 -0.53 -11.20
N THR A 238 15.16 -0.88 -10.17
CA THR A 238 15.40 -2.29 -9.80
C THR A 238 14.16 -2.85 -9.10
N THR A 239 13.52 -3.85 -9.69
CA THR A 239 12.40 -4.57 -9.06
C THR A 239 12.63 -6.07 -9.07
N TYR A 240 11.98 -6.80 -8.17
CA TYR A 240 12.10 -8.26 -8.13
C TYR A 240 11.71 -8.90 -9.46
N PHE A 241 10.64 -8.42 -10.10
CA PHE A 241 10.19 -8.92 -11.40
C PHE A 241 11.25 -8.73 -12.50
N LEU A 242 11.91 -7.56 -12.56
CA LEU A 242 12.95 -7.29 -13.55
C LEU A 242 14.26 -8.04 -13.25
N CYS A 243 14.62 -8.23 -11.98
CA CYS A 243 15.74 -9.10 -11.63
C CYS A 243 15.50 -10.56 -12.04
N GLU A 244 14.28 -11.08 -11.85
CA GLU A 244 13.93 -12.42 -12.33
C GLU A 244 13.91 -12.48 -13.87
N ALA A 245 13.52 -11.41 -14.56
CA ALA A 245 13.64 -11.32 -16.00
C ALA A 245 15.09 -11.49 -16.47
N GLU A 246 16.04 -10.80 -15.83
CA GLU A 246 17.47 -10.94 -16.14
C GLU A 246 18.01 -12.34 -15.87
N ARG A 247 17.55 -13.02 -14.81
CA ARG A 247 17.95 -14.40 -14.49
C ARG A 247 17.37 -15.44 -15.44
N ARG A 248 16.18 -15.20 -15.98
CA ARG A 248 15.39 -16.20 -16.73
C ARG A 248 15.42 -16.01 -18.24
N ARG A 249 15.67 -14.80 -18.74
CA ARG A 249 15.77 -14.55 -20.17
C ARG A 249 16.95 -15.30 -20.78
N ARG A 250 16.82 -15.63 -22.07
CA ARG A 250 17.95 -16.20 -22.84
C ARG A 250 19.00 -15.12 -23.09
N ALA A 251 20.26 -15.53 -23.31
CA ALA A 251 21.37 -14.60 -23.49
C ALA A 251 21.17 -13.61 -24.66
N ASP A 252 20.49 -14.04 -25.73
CA ASP A 252 20.17 -13.28 -26.93
C ASP A 252 18.75 -12.67 -26.92
N GLU A 253 17.99 -12.87 -25.84
CA GLU A 253 16.60 -12.44 -25.72
C GLU A 253 16.51 -11.08 -25.01
N SER A 254 15.74 -10.15 -25.58
CA SER A 254 15.42 -8.88 -24.91
C SER A 254 14.44 -9.10 -23.75
N LEU A 255 14.45 -8.20 -22.76
CA LEU A 255 13.51 -8.26 -21.64
C LEU A 255 12.05 -8.27 -22.11
N ILE A 256 11.70 -7.41 -23.08
CA ILE A 256 10.35 -7.35 -23.67
C ILE A 256 9.96 -8.70 -24.29
N SER A 257 10.89 -9.33 -25.01
CA SER A 257 10.68 -10.66 -25.61
C SER A 257 10.43 -11.72 -24.54
N TRP A 258 11.20 -11.70 -23.44
CA TRP A 258 11.00 -12.59 -22.31
C TRP A 258 9.64 -12.39 -21.64
N VAL A 259 9.26 -11.14 -21.33
CA VAL A 259 7.95 -10.82 -20.73
C VAL A 259 6.80 -11.33 -21.59
N ALA A 260 6.88 -11.12 -22.90
CA ALA A 260 5.85 -11.56 -23.85
C ALA A 260 5.81 -13.09 -24.03
N ARG A 261 6.96 -13.78 -23.90
CA ARG A 261 7.07 -15.23 -24.07
C ARG A 261 6.62 -16.00 -22.83
N GLU A 262 7.09 -15.61 -21.66
CA GLU A 262 6.82 -16.33 -20.40
C GLU A 262 6.71 -15.43 -19.17
N GLY A 263 7.41 -14.30 -19.13
CA GLY A 263 7.57 -13.52 -17.89
C GLY A 263 6.24 -13.03 -17.31
N PHE A 264 5.32 -12.53 -18.14
CA PHE A 264 4.02 -12.09 -17.65
C PHE A 264 3.18 -13.24 -17.10
N ALA A 265 3.19 -14.41 -17.76
CA ALA A 265 2.47 -15.60 -17.28
C ALA A 265 3.06 -16.08 -15.93
N TRP A 266 4.38 -16.16 -15.84
CA TRP A 266 5.08 -16.50 -14.59
C TRP A 266 4.75 -15.51 -13.45
N GLY A 267 4.72 -14.21 -13.75
CA GLY A 267 4.37 -13.19 -12.76
C GLY A 267 2.93 -13.34 -12.25
N ILE A 268 1.98 -13.61 -13.15
CA ILE A 268 0.59 -13.88 -12.77
C ILE A 268 0.48 -15.14 -11.91
N ASP A 269 1.11 -16.24 -12.31
CA ASP A 269 1.09 -17.49 -11.54
C ASP A 269 1.67 -17.31 -10.13
N THR A 270 2.75 -16.53 -10.03
CA THR A 270 3.39 -16.17 -8.75
C THR A 270 2.44 -15.34 -7.87
N ALA A 271 1.81 -14.30 -8.44
CA ALA A 271 0.87 -13.45 -7.73
C ALA A 271 -0.38 -14.24 -7.27
N GLN A 272 -0.87 -15.18 -8.08
CA GLN A 272 -1.99 -16.05 -7.70
C GLN A 272 -1.61 -17.02 -6.58
N ALA A 273 -0.42 -17.62 -6.62
CA ALA A 273 0.05 -18.51 -5.57
C ALA A 273 0.19 -17.78 -4.23
N TRP A 274 0.75 -16.56 -4.24
CA TRP A 274 0.86 -15.74 -3.02
C TRP A 274 -0.52 -15.30 -2.51
N LEU A 275 -1.45 -14.97 -3.40
CA LEU A 275 -2.82 -14.62 -3.01
C LEU A 275 -3.59 -15.82 -2.41
N ALA A 276 -3.37 -17.03 -2.92
CA ALA A 276 -3.94 -18.24 -2.35
C ALA A 276 -3.45 -18.46 -0.90
N ASN A 277 -2.16 -18.26 -0.64
CA ASN A 277 -1.61 -18.31 0.72
C ASN A 277 -2.24 -17.24 1.63
N LEU A 278 -2.41 -16.01 1.13
CA LEU A 278 -3.09 -14.94 1.87
C LEU A 278 -4.52 -15.31 2.24
N LYS A 279 -5.27 -15.96 1.34
CA LYS A 279 -6.63 -16.43 1.64
C LYS A 279 -6.64 -17.50 2.73
N THR A 280 -5.69 -18.44 2.73
CA THR A 280 -5.53 -19.42 3.81
C THR A 280 -5.24 -18.72 5.14
N THR A 281 -4.32 -17.75 5.18
CA THR A 281 -4.04 -16.98 6.40
C THR A 281 -5.25 -16.17 6.85
N ALA A 282 -5.99 -15.52 5.94
CA ALA A 282 -7.21 -14.77 6.28
C ALA A 282 -8.28 -15.65 6.95
N GLN A 283 -8.40 -16.92 6.53
CA GLN A 283 -9.28 -17.89 7.20
C GLN A 283 -8.81 -18.16 8.65
N THR A 284 -7.51 -18.30 8.89
CA THR A 284 -6.98 -18.49 10.25
C THR A 284 -7.15 -17.25 11.15
N LEU A 285 -7.22 -16.06 10.55
CA LEU A 285 -7.53 -14.82 11.26
C LEU A 285 -9.03 -14.63 11.55
N ASN A 286 -9.90 -15.55 11.09
CA ASN A 286 -11.35 -15.48 11.25
C ASN A 286 -11.96 -14.16 10.74
N SER A 287 -11.48 -13.65 9.61
CA SER A 287 -11.98 -12.41 9.01
C SER A 287 -12.65 -12.67 7.65
N PRO A 288 -13.99 -12.83 7.61
CA PRO A 288 -14.73 -13.02 6.36
C PRO A 288 -14.57 -11.84 5.39
N ASP A 289 -14.63 -10.61 5.89
CA ASP A 289 -14.49 -9.39 5.07
C ASP A 289 -13.12 -9.32 4.38
N LEU A 290 -12.07 -9.76 5.08
CA LEU A 290 -10.73 -9.86 4.49
C LEU A 290 -10.67 -10.92 3.38
N LEU A 291 -11.35 -12.05 3.56
CA LEU A 291 -11.44 -13.09 2.53
C LEU A 291 -12.20 -12.60 1.28
N ASP A 292 -13.28 -11.84 1.48
CA ASP A 292 -14.05 -11.22 0.40
C ASP A 292 -13.22 -10.16 -0.34
N TYR A 293 -12.45 -9.36 0.39
CA TYR A 293 -11.47 -8.44 -0.20
C TYR A 293 -10.46 -9.19 -1.08
N LEU A 294 -9.81 -10.25 -0.57
CA LEU A 294 -8.82 -11.02 -1.33
C LEU A 294 -9.42 -11.71 -2.56
N THR A 295 -10.68 -12.17 -2.47
CA THR A 295 -11.42 -12.75 -3.61
C THR A 295 -11.71 -11.68 -4.68
N THR A 296 -12.05 -10.47 -4.25
CA THR A 296 -12.23 -9.35 -5.17
C THR A 296 -10.91 -8.96 -5.83
N ARG A 297 -9.81 -8.92 -5.06
CA ARG A 297 -8.45 -8.66 -5.58
C ARG A 297 -8.00 -9.69 -6.60
N GLU A 298 -8.32 -10.97 -6.40
CA GLU A 298 -8.08 -12.04 -7.38
C GLU A 298 -8.85 -11.78 -8.68
N SER A 299 -10.14 -11.46 -8.57
CA SER A 299 -10.97 -11.18 -9.74
C SER A 299 -10.45 -9.98 -10.54
N MET A 300 -9.96 -8.95 -9.85
CA MET A 300 -9.32 -7.79 -10.48
C MET A 300 -8.00 -8.17 -11.18
N LEU A 301 -7.15 -8.96 -10.53
CA LEU A 301 -5.90 -9.47 -11.10
C LEU A 301 -6.15 -10.24 -12.40
N LEU A 302 -7.13 -11.14 -12.40
CA LEU A 302 -7.50 -11.94 -13.59
C LEU A 302 -8.07 -11.07 -14.70
N THR A 303 -8.88 -10.07 -14.36
CA THR A 303 -9.42 -9.11 -15.34
C THR A 303 -8.30 -8.30 -16.00
N GLU A 304 -7.32 -7.82 -15.22
CA GLU A 304 -6.16 -7.08 -15.74
C GLU A 304 -5.25 -7.97 -16.60
N ARG A 305 -5.02 -9.22 -16.17
CA ARG A 305 -4.32 -10.23 -16.97
C ARG A 305 -4.94 -10.38 -18.34
N ASP A 306 -6.26 -10.58 -18.41
CA ASP A 306 -6.95 -10.86 -19.67
C ASP A 306 -6.87 -9.67 -20.63
N LYS A 307 -6.90 -8.43 -20.12
CA LYS A 307 -6.68 -7.22 -20.91
C LYS A 307 -5.28 -7.20 -21.55
N ILE A 308 -4.24 -7.50 -20.77
CA ILE A 308 -2.85 -7.39 -21.21
C ILE A 308 -2.40 -8.59 -22.06
N ALA A 309 -2.88 -9.80 -21.76
CA ALA A 309 -2.47 -11.04 -22.42
C ALA A 309 -2.65 -10.98 -23.94
N SER A 310 -3.74 -10.36 -24.42
CA SER A 310 -4.01 -10.21 -25.86
C SER A 310 -2.93 -9.37 -26.59
N GLY A 311 -2.46 -8.30 -25.96
CA GLY A 311 -1.40 -7.44 -26.48
C GLY A 311 -0.05 -8.17 -26.50
N LEU A 312 0.30 -8.85 -25.41
CA LEU A 312 1.55 -9.61 -25.31
C LEU A 312 1.62 -10.78 -26.29
N GLN A 313 0.52 -11.50 -26.51
CA GLN A 313 0.46 -12.58 -27.51
C GLN A 313 0.72 -12.06 -28.93
N SER A 314 0.23 -10.87 -29.24
CA SER A 314 0.46 -10.22 -30.54
C SER A 314 1.94 -9.84 -30.71
N LEU A 315 2.57 -9.28 -29.66
CA LEU A 315 3.99 -8.97 -29.64
C LEU A 315 4.88 -10.22 -29.77
N ALA A 316 4.55 -11.30 -29.06
CA ALA A 316 5.29 -12.56 -29.10
C ALA A 316 5.28 -13.20 -30.51
N LYS A 317 4.16 -13.09 -31.24
CA LYS A 317 4.07 -13.56 -32.64
C LYS A 317 4.97 -12.75 -33.57
N LEU A 318 5.01 -11.43 -33.41
CA LEU A 318 5.87 -10.55 -34.20
C LEU A 318 7.37 -10.78 -33.93
N ALA A 319 7.73 -11.04 -32.67
CA ALA A 319 9.11 -11.32 -32.28
C ALA A 319 9.65 -12.64 -32.86
N LYS A 320 8.79 -13.64 -33.12
CA LYS A 320 9.16 -14.92 -33.76
C LYS A 320 9.31 -14.85 -35.29
N LEU A 321 8.92 -13.73 -35.90
CA LEU A 321 9.04 -13.50 -37.35
C LEU A 321 10.34 -12.78 -37.74
N LYS A 322 11.18 -12.43 -36.77
CA LYS A 322 12.53 -11.88 -36.96
C LYS A 322 13.57 -12.92 -36.59
#